data_AF-A0A977KWF9-F1
#
_entry.id   AF-A0A977KWF9-F1
#
_cell.length_a   1.000
_cell.length_b   1.000
_cell.length_c   1.000
_cell.angle_alpha   90.00
_cell.angle_beta   90.00
_cell.angle_gamma   90.00
#
_symmetry.space_group_name_H-M   'P 1'
#
loop_
_entity.id
_entity.type
_entity.pdbx_description
1 polymer ?
#
loop_
_entity_poly.entity_id
_entity_poly.type
_entity_poly.pdbx_seq_one_letter_code
_entity_poly.pdbx_strand_id
1 'polypeptide(L)'
;MSKICQQDTDKILLVEGIDDCHVVMNLCVAHQVPKTFGIYECGGKDQVLKRLSSLIVSSKAPQVIGVMLDADQSSLSRWQSIQDKLTNNNHNYVMPKIPNIDGTIIEKIEGKPKLGFWLMPNNQDSGILEDFCAKLAEPNSLKFAETCVKQASESNVTTFKEVDYSKAVIHTYLSWHDEPGYPLGKAITSQALRPQTEVAFKFTEWLKHLFT
;
A
#
# COMPACT_ATOMS: atom_id res chain seq x y z
N MET A 1 -5.80 13.44 21.28
CA MET A 1 -6.07 13.29 19.84
C MET A 1 -5.55 11.92 19.45
N SER A 2 -6.39 10.98 19.01
CA SER A 2 -5.84 9.74 18.43
C SER A 2 -5.01 10.13 17.21
N LYS A 3 -3.83 9.53 17.07
CA LYS A 3 -3.05 9.70 15.84
C LYS A 3 -3.85 9.02 14.72
N ILE A 4 -4.17 9.77 13.67
CA ILE A 4 -5.08 9.35 12.59
C ILE A 4 -4.65 8.00 11.99
N CYS A 5 -3.35 7.72 11.93
CA CYS A 5 -2.76 6.51 11.37
C CYS A 5 -2.22 5.53 12.43
N GLN A 6 -2.66 5.61 13.70
CA GLN A 6 -2.31 4.63 14.73
C GLN A 6 -3.59 4.19 15.45
N GLN A 7 -4.51 3.58 14.69
CA GLN A 7 -5.82 3.16 15.17
C GLN A 7 -5.83 1.65 15.41
N ASP A 8 -5.92 1.25 16.68
CA ASP A 8 -6.11 -0.14 17.07
C ASP A 8 -7.60 -0.45 17.23
N THR A 9 -8.16 -1.06 16.19
CA THR A 9 -9.57 -1.43 16.06
C THR A 9 -9.72 -2.94 15.83
N ASP A 10 -10.94 -3.45 15.98
CA ASP A 10 -11.23 -4.89 15.78
C ASP A 10 -11.09 -5.36 14.32
N LYS A 11 -11.12 -4.42 13.38
CA LYS A 11 -10.75 -4.61 11.98
C LYS A 11 -9.66 -3.59 11.67
N ILE A 12 -8.47 -4.01 11.25
CA ILE A 12 -7.30 -3.12 11.14
C ILE A 12 -6.54 -3.35 9.83
N LEU A 13 -6.10 -2.27 9.18
CA LEU A 13 -5.17 -2.29 8.05
C LEU A 13 -3.79 -1.82 8.52
N LEU A 14 -2.79 -2.68 8.38
CA LEU A 14 -1.39 -2.35 8.63
C LEU A 14 -0.75 -1.83 7.35
N VAL A 15 -0.08 -0.69 7.44
CA VAL A 15 0.64 -0.04 6.32
C VAL A 15 2.08 0.29 6.71
N GLU A 16 2.96 0.46 5.72
CA GLU A 16 4.39 0.70 5.98
C GLU A 16 4.63 2.06 6.64
N GLY A 17 4.18 3.14 6.03
CA GLY A 17 4.44 4.50 6.50
C GLY A 17 3.21 5.41 6.57
N ILE A 18 3.48 6.68 6.89
CA ILE A 18 2.44 7.70 6.99
C ILE A 18 1.86 8.06 5.62
N ASP A 19 2.68 8.11 4.57
CA ASP A 19 2.23 8.43 3.21
C ASP A 19 1.24 7.37 2.70
N ASP A 20 1.52 6.08 2.96
CA ASP A 20 0.62 4.97 2.70
C ASP A 20 -0.75 5.18 3.34
N CYS A 21 -0.77 5.48 4.64
CA CYS A 21 -2.00 5.71 5.38
C CYS A 21 -2.82 6.84 4.73
N HIS A 22 -2.18 7.93 4.36
CA HIS A 22 -2.85 9.07 3.73
C HIS A 22 -3.37 8.73 2.33
N VAL A 23 -2.65 7.96 1.53
CA VAL A 23 -3.14 7.48 0.22
C VAL A 23 -4.38 6.62 0.41
N VAL A 24 -4.33 5.64 1.31
CA VAL A 24 -5.48 4.76 1.61
C VAL A 24 -6.69 5.56 2.06
N MET A 25 -6.54 6.48 3.00
CA MET A 25 -7.64 7.30 3.50
C MET A 25 -8.34 8.08 2.38
N ASN A 26 -7.57 8.68 1.47
CA ASN A 26 -8.14 9.49 0.39
C ASN A 26 -8.82 8.63 -0.68
N LEU A 27 -8.30 7.45 -0.98
CA LEU A 27 -8.99 6.47 -1.84
C LEU A 27 -10.28 5.96 -1.20
N CYS A 28 -10.27 5.67 0.10
CA CYS A 28 -11.47 5.27 0.82
C CYS A 28 -12.56 6.34 0.73
N VAL A 29 -12.20 7.63 0.86
CA VAL A 29 -13.14 8.74 0.67
C VAL A 29 -13.64 8.80 -0.76
N ALA A 30 -12.74 8.76 -1.75
CA ALA A 30 -13.10 8.87 -3.17
C ALA A 30 -14.02 7.74 -3.64
N HIS A 31 -13.80 6.50 -3.16
CA HIS A 31 -14.55 5.30 -3.57
C HIS A 31 -15.62 4.87 -2.57
N GLN A 32 -15.92 5.73 -1.59
CA GLN A 32 -16.95 5.53 -0.58
C GLN A 32 -16.81 4.18 0.16
N VAL A 33 -15.57 3.81 0.48
CA VAL A 33 -15.29 2.61 1.28
C VAL A 33 -15.86 2.83 2.69
N PRO A 34 -16.67 1.89 3.23
CA PRO A 34 -17.20 2.01 4.58
C PRO A 34 -16.11 2.16 5.63
N LYS A 35 -16.30 3.07 6.60
CA LYS A 35 -15.37 3.29 7.72
C LYS A 35 -15.52 2.22 8.80
N THR A 36 -15.26 0.96 8.44
CA THR A 36 -15.43 -0.22 9.32
C THR A 36 -14.12 -0.73 9.92
N PHE A 37 -12.99 -0.13 9.56
CA PHE A 37 -11.65 -0.52 10.01
C PHE A 37 -10.79 0.71 10.31
N GLY A 38 -9.79 0.52 11.16
CA GLY A 38 -8.74 1.50 11.46
C GLY A 38 -7.48 1.24 10.63
N ILE A 39 -6.64 2.26 10.48
CA ILE A 39 -5.35 2.16 9.79
C ILE A 39 -4.22 2.37 10.80
N TYR A 40 -3.17 1.53 10.70
CA TYR A 40 -1.99 1.59 11.55
C TYR A 40 -0.71 1.60 10.72
N GLU A 41 0.00 2.72 10.70
CA GLU A 41 1.34 2.85 10.15
C GLU A 41 2.36 2.24 11.10
N CYS A 42 3.25 1.39 10.58
CA CYS A 42 4.17 0.60 11.40
C CYS A 42 5.61 1.13 11.39
N GLY A 43 5.93 2.13 10.56
CA GLY A 43 7.29 2.62 10.37
C GLY A 43 8.20 1.69 9.55
N GLY A 44 7.61 0.95 8.61
CA GLY A 44 8.31 0.13 7.60
C GLY A 44 7.89 -1.36 7.58
N LYS A 45 8.16 -2.03 6.45
CA LYS A 45 7.84 -3.45 6.19
C LYS A 45 8.15 -4.45 7.31
N ASP A 46 9.34 -4.41 7.89
CA ASP A 46 9.72 -5.35 8.96
C ASP A 46 8.83 -5.20 10.18
N GLN A 47 8.38 -3.97 10.44
CA GLN A 47 7.56 -3.62 11.59
C GLN A 47 6.10 -4.00 11.34
N VAL A 48 5.63 -3.88 10.10
CA VAL A 48 4.34 -4.43 9.66
C VAL A 48 4.29 -5.94 9.91
N LEU A 49 5.31 -6.69 9.47
CA LEU A 49 5.33 -8.15 9.63
C LEU A 49 5.47 -8.57 11.10
N LYS A 50 6.26 -7.85 11.91
CA LYS A 50 6.33 -8.08 13.36
C LYS A 50 4.98 -7.84 14.04
N ARG A 51 4.30 -6.73 13.68
CA ARG A 51 2.98 -6.39 14.23
C ARG A 51 1.93 -7.40 13.82
N LEU A 52 1.91 -7.83 12.56
CA LEU A 52 1.04 -8.90 12.07
C LEU A 52 1.17 -10.16 12.95
N SER A 53 2.40 -10.67 13.13
CA SER A 53 2.62 -11.85 13.98
C SER A 53 2.15 -11.63 15.41
N SER A 54 2.39 -10.44 15.97
CA SER A 54 1.95 -10.10 17.33
C SER A 54 0.43 -10.03 17.47
N LEU A 55 -0.27 -9.49 16.48
CA LEU A 55 -1.73 -9.35 16.51
C LEU A 55 -2.44 -10.70 16.34
N ILE A 56 -1.89 -11.59 15.50
CA ILE A 56 -2.45 -12.95 15.28
C ILE A 56 -2.50 -13.75 16.59
N VAL A 57 -1.52 -13.60 17.47
CA VAL A 57 -1.42 -14.36 18.73
C VAL A 57 -1.90 -13.58 19.97
N SER A 58 -2.41 -12.37 19.77
CA SER A 58 -2.91 -11.52 20.85
C SER A 58 -4.13 -12.15 21.52
N SER A 59 -4.23 -12.05 22.85
CA SER A 59 -5.44 -12.44 23.59
C SER A 59 -6.67 -11.60 23.24
N LYS A 60 -6.43 -10.41 22.66
CA LYS A 60 -7.44 -9.53 22.06
C LYS A 60 -7.11 -9.35 20.57
N ALA A 61 -6.95 -10.46 19.86
CA ALA A 61 -6.70 -10.43 18.42
C ALA A 61 -7.86 -9.71 17.71
N PRO A 62 -7.58 -8.82 16.75
CA PRO A 62 -8.61 -8.28 15.86
C PRO A 62 -9.34 -9.41 15.13
N GLN A 63 -10.58 -9.18 14.72
CA GLN A 63 -11.31 -10.09 13.83
C GLN A 63 -10.72 -10.14 12.42
N VAL A 64 -10.23 -9.00 11.91
CA VAL A 64 -9.68 -8.88 10.54
C VAL A 64 -8.39 -8.06 10.57
N ILE A 65 -7.33 -8.61 9.97
CA ILE A 65 -6.06 -7.90 9.76
C ILE A 65 -5.78 -7.83 8.26
N GLY A 66 -5.84 -6.62 7.71
CA GLY A 66 -5.31 -6.31 6.39
C GLY A 66 -3.85 -5.88 6.49
N VAL A 67 -3.08 -6.18 5.46
CA VAL A 67 -1.68 -5.82 5.33
C VAL A 67 -1.46 -5.25 3.93
N MET A 68 -0.92 -4.04 3.87
CA MET A 68 -0.48 -3.40 2.63
C MET A 68 1.03 -3.20 2.69
N LEU A 69 1.72 -3.69 1.68
CA LEU A 69 3.18 -3.75 1.64
C LEU A 69 3.69 -3.45 0.24
N ASP A 70 4.85 -2.81 0.14
CA ASP A 70 5.56 -2.65 -1.11
C ASP A 70 6.02 -4.01 -1.66
N ALA A 71 6.11 -4.20 -2.98
CA ALA A 71 6.76 -5.37 -3.54
C ALA A 71 8.29 -5.20 -3.64
N ASP A 72 8.79 -3.97 -3.50
CA ASP A 72 10.17 -3.57 -3.82
C ASP A 72 10.57 -4.12 -5.20
N GLN A 73 11.49 -5.09 -5.24
CA GLN A 73 12.07 -5.69 -6.44
C GLN A 73 11.27 -6.88 -6.97
N SER A 74 10.38 -7.49 -6.17
CA SER A 74 9.66 -8.71 -6.57
C SER A 74 8.45 -8.98 -5.68
N SER A 75 7.27 -8.98 -6.29
CA SER A 75 6.00 -9.36 -5.64
C SER A 75 6.04 -10.80 -5.13
N LEU A 76 6.61 -11.73 -5.89
CA LEU A 76 6.72 -13.14 -5.50
C LEU A 76 7.68 -13.34 -4.32
N SER A 77 8.81 -12.64 -4.30
CA SER A 77 9.76 -12.73 -3.19
C SER A 77 9.18 -12.11 -1.91
N ARG A 78 8.44 -11.00 -2.04
CA ARG A 78 7.69 -10.41 -0.93
C ARG A 78 6.61 -11.35 -0.42
N TRP A 79 5.86 -11.98 -1.32
CA TRP A 79 4.86 -12.98 -0.98
C TRP A 79 5.45 -14.17 -0.23
N GLN A 80 6.56 -14.72 -0.73
CA GLN A 80 7.29 -15.81 -0.08
C GLN A 80 7.72 -15.40 1.34
N SER A 81 8.22 -14.18 1.53
CA SER A 81 8.60 -13.68 2.85
C SER A 81 7.42 -13.64 3.83
N ILE A 82 6.22 -13.28 3.35
CA ILE A 82 4.99 -13.32 4.16
C ILE A 82 4.63 -14.77 4.50
N GLN A 83 4.67 -15.68 3.53
CA GLN A 83 4.38 -17.11 3.74
C GLN A 83 5.34 -17.71 4.77
N ASP A 84 6.64 -17.46 4.64
CA ASP A 84 7.67 -17.93 5.56
C ASP A 84 7.43 -17.39 6.96
N LYS A 85 7.08 -16.10 7.08
CA LYS A 85 6.78 -15.49 8.38
C LYS A 85 5.58 -16.13 9.06
N LEU A 86 4.51 -16.43 8.33
CA LEU A 86 3.32 -17.06 8.91
C LEU A 86 3.54 -18.54 9.23
N THR A 87 4.32 -19.24 8.40
CA THR A 87 4.64 -20.67 8.58
C THR A 87 5.58 -20.86 9.76
N ASN A 88 6.66 -20.08 9.86
CA ASN A 88 7.66 -20.21 10.92
C ASN A 88 7.11 -19.90 12.33
N ASN A 89 6.02 -19.14 12.41
CA ASN A 89 5.33 -18.84 13.67
C ASN A 89 4.20 -19.85 13.98
N ASN A 90 4.13 -20.98 13.26
CA ASN A 90 3.13 -22.04 13.41
C ASN A 90 1.69 -21.48 13.43
N HIS A 91 1.40 -20.53 12.55
CA HIS A 91 0.08 -19.91 12.51
C HIS A 91 -0.98 -20.78 11.82
N ASN A 92 -0.62 -21.89 11.17
CA ASN A 92 -1.54 -22.87 10.56
C ASN A 92 -2.49 -22.30 9.49
N TYR A 93 -2.22 -21.11 8.94
CA TYR A 93 -2.96 -20.61 7.79
C TYR A 93 -2.54 -21.37 6.53
N VAL A 94 -3.53 -21.72 5.70
CA VAL A 94 -3.28 -22.27 4.36
C VAL A 94 -3.08 -21.10 3.41
N MET A 95 -1.84 -20.86 3.00
CA MET A 95 -1.47 -19.76 2.10
C MET A 95 -1.47 -20.24 0.65
N PRO A 96 -2.04 -19.48 -0.31
CA PRO A 96 -1.90 -19.82 -1.72
C PRO A 96 -0.44 -19.67 -2.18
N LYS A 97 -0.03 -20.47 -3.18
CA LYS A 97 1.35 -20.48 -3.69
C LYS A 97 1.78 -19.13 -4.26
N ILE A 98 0.86 -18.39 -4.86
CA ILE A 98 1.05 -17.06 -5.43
C ILE A 98 -0.05 -16.14 -4.89
N PRO A 99 0.19 -14.82 -4.79
CA PRO A 99 -0.85 -13.89 -4.39
C PRO A 99 -1.95 -13.81 -5.45
N ASN A 100 -3.18 -13.53 -5.01
CA ASN A 100 -4.29 -13.23 -5.91
C ASN A 100 -4.10 -11.83 -6.50
N ILE A 101 -4.30 -11.71 -7.82
CA ILE A 101 -4.25 -10.46 -8.59
C ILE A 101 -5.18 -9.37 -8.04
N ASP A 102 -6.35 -9.75 -7.54
CA ASP A 102 -7.36 -8.84 -6.98
C ASP A 102 -7.19 -8.64 -5.46
N GLY A 103 -6.03 -9.01 -4.93
CA GLY A 103 -5.71 -8.96 -3.51
C GLY A 103 -6.02 -10.27 -2.81
N THR A 104 -5.10 -10.74 -1.97
CA THR A 104 -5.23 -12.05 -1.33
C THR A 104 -6.05 -11.93 -0.06
N ILE A 105 -7.03 -12.81 0.13
CA ILE A 105 -7.79 -12.94 1.37
C ILE A 105 -7.66 -14.39 1.85
N ILE A 106 -7.30 -14.55 3.12
CA ILE A 106 -7.24 -15.83 3.81
C ILE A 106 -8.34 -15.84 4.86
N GLU A 107 -9.25 -16.80 4.76
CA GLU A 107 -10.35 -16.93 5.70
C GLU A 107 -9.88 -17.19 7.13
N LYS A 108 -10.70 -16.74 8.09
CA LYS A 108 -10.41 -16.94 9.50
C LYS A 108 -10.34 -18.44 9.84
N ILE A 109 -9.43 -18.78 10.73
CA ILE A 109 -9.38 -20.12 11.35
C ILE A 109 -9.76 -20.00 12.83
N GLU A 110 -10.07 -21.12 13.48
CA GLU A 110 -10.52 -21.11 14.87
C GLU A 110 -9.52 -20.38 15.79
N GLY A 111 -10.00 -19.35 16.50
CA GLY A 111 -9.21 -18.53 17.39
C GLY A 111 -8.25 -17.54 16.73
N LYS A 112 -8.30 -17.33 15.40
CA LYS A 112 -7.41 -16.39 14.70
C LYS A 112 -8.13 -15.50 13.67
N PRO A 113 -7.60 -14.31 13.36
CA PRO A 113 -8.21 -13.36 12.43
C PRO A 113 -8.39 -13.88 11.00
N LYS A 114 -9.31 -13.26 10.24
CA LYS A 114 -9.26 -13.23 8.78
C LYS A 114 -8.07 -12.35 8.36
N LEU A 115 -7.30 -12.78 7.37
CA LEU A 115 -6.15 -12.02 6.87
C LEU A 115 -6.39 -11.51 5.45
N GLY A 116 -5.89 -10.33 5.14
CA GLY A 116 -5.85 -9.80 3.78
C GLY A 116 -4.48 -9.23 3.45
N PHE A 117 -4.03 -9.41 2.22
CA PHE A 117 -2.76 -8.91 1.74
C PHE A 117 -2.92 -8.19 0.40
N TRP A 118 -2.39 -6.96 0.34
CA TRP A 118 -2.18 -6.21 -0.89
C TRP A 118 -0.69 -5.91 -1.04
N LEU A 119 -0.12 -6.32 -2.17
CA LEU A 119 1.26 -5.98 -2.54
C LEU A 119 1.24 -4.85 -3.56
N MET A 120 1.93 -3.75 -3.29
CA MET A 120 2.04 -2.67 -4.26
C MET A 120 2.82 -3.12 -5.49
N PRO A 121 2.55 -2.52 -6.66
CA PRO A 121 1.44 -1.58 -6.90
C PRO A 121 0.10 -2.29 -7.19
N ASN A 122 0.09 -3.58 -7.49
CA ASN A 122 -1.11 -4.27 -8.04
C ASN A 122 -1.13 -5.79 -7.83
N ASN A 123 -0.46 -6.30 -6.80
CA ASN A 123 -0.29 -7.72 -6.47
C ASN A 123 0.53 -8.56 -7.46
N GLN A 124 1.04 -7.97 -8.54
CA GLN A 124 1.74 -8.69 -9.61
C GLN A 124 3.12 -8.11 -9.88
N ASP A 125 3.19 -6.80 -10.08
CA ASP A 125 4.43 -6.13 -10.45
C ASP A 125 5.33 -5.93 -9.23
N SER A 126 6.63 -5.78 -9.47
CA SER A 126 7.53 -5.12 -8.51
C SER A 126 7.15 -3.65 -8.39
N GLY A 127 7.42 -3.04 -7.25
CA GLY A 127 7.23 -1.61 -7.05
C GLY A 127 6.82 -1.24 -5.63
N ILE A 128 6.62 0.06 -5.46
CA ILE A 128 6.30 0.73 -4.21
C ILE A 128 5.01 1.55 -4.34
N LEU A 129 4.58 2.19 -3.25
CA LEU A 129 3.45 3.12 -3.25
C LEU A 129 3.51 4.18 -4.36
N GLU A 130 4.70 4.71 -4.65
CA GLU A 130 4.89 5.69 -5.72
C GLU A 130 4.57 5.14 -7.11
N ASP A 131 4.87 3.87 -7.38
CA ASP A 131 4.47 3.21 -8.64
C ASP A 131 2.96 3.01 -8.74
N PHE A 132 2.30 2.73 -7.61
CA PHE A 132 0.85 2.72 -7.56
C PHE A 132 0.30 4.12 -7.87
N CYS A 133 0.82 5.17 -7.23
CA CYS A 133 0.39 6.55 -7.46
C CYS A 133 0.63 7.00 -8.91
N ALA A 134 1.74 6.57 -9.53
CA ALA A 134 2.01 6.82 -10.94
C ALA A 134 0.88 6.27 -11.85
N LYS A 135 0.31 5.10 -11.52
CA LYS A 135 -0.84 4.55 -12.27
C LYS A 135 -2.13 5.38 -12.13
N LEU A 136 -2.20 6.31 -11.18
CA LEU A 136 -3.32 7.25 -10.99
C LEU A 136 -3.09 8.59 -11.73
N ALA A 137 -1.86 8.87 -12.16
CA ALA A 137 -1.50 10.13 -12.81
C ALA A 137 -2.04 10.24 -14.24
N GLU A 138 -2.12 11.46 -14.77
CA GLU A 138 -2.41 11.67 -16.20
C GLU A 138 -1.24 11.14 -17.06
N PRO A 139 -1.49 10.23 -18.04
CA PRO A 139 -0.41 9.53 -18.72
C PRO A 139 0.60 10.41 -19.47
N ASN A 140 0.14 11.46 -20.18
CA ASN A 140 1.06 12.28 -20.99
C ASN A 140 1.97 13.13 -20.10
N SER A 141 1.41 13.71 -19.05
CA SER A 141 2.09 14.54 -18.08
C SER A 141 3.05 13.70 -17.24
N LEU A 142 2.65 12.50 -16.79
CA LEU A 142 3.55 11.57 -16.11
C LEU A 142 4.74 11.18 -17.00
N LYS A 143 4.48 10.82 -18.25
CA LYS A 143 5.53 10.46 -19.22
C LYS A 143 6.51 11.62 -19.48
N PHE A 144 6.01 12.85 -19.45
CA PHE A 144 6.86 14.03 -19.53
C PHE A 144 7.74 14.16 -18.28
N ALA A 145 7.19 13.93 -17.07
CA ALA A 145 7.96 13.91 -15.83
C ALA A 145 9.05 12.83 -15.82
N GLU A 146 8.73 11.62 -16.28
CA GLU A 146 9.70 10.54 -16.47
C GLU A 146 10.85 10.98 -17.40
N THR A 147 10.51 11.65 -18.50
CA THR A 147 11.51 12.16 -19.45
C THR A 147 12.42 13.20 -18.79
N CYS A 148 11.85 14.16 -18.05
CA CYS A 148 12.63 15.16 -17.32
C CYS A 148 13.56 14.54 -16.28
N VAL A 149 13.06 13.61 -15.48
CA VAL A 149 13.85 12.91 -14.44
C VAL A 149 14.96 12.07 -15.06
N LYS A 150 14.66 11.36 -16.15
CA LYS A 150 15.65 10.61 -16.91
C LYS A 150 16.77 11.51 -17.45
N GLN A 151 16.41 12.60 -18.12
CA GLN A 151 17.39 13.56 -18.66
C GLN A 151 18.26 14.18 -17.56
N ALA A 152 17.65 14.53 -16.42
CA ALA A 152 18.38 15.07 -15.28
C ALA A 152 19.37 14.04 -14.69
N SER A 153 18.95 12.78 -14.57
CA SER A 153 19.79 11.67 -14.12
C SER A 153 20.97 11.42 -15.07
N GLU A 154 20.70 11.31 -16.38
CA GLU A 154 21.72 11.11 -17.41
C GLU A 154 22.71 12.28 -17.51
N SER A 155 22.24 13.50 -17.19
CA SER A 155 23.07 14.70 -17.14
C SER A 155 23.88 14.84 -15.85
N ASN A 156 23.78 13.89 -14.92
CA ASN A 156 24.42 13.91 -13.59
C ASN A 156 24.09 15.16 -12.75
N VAL A 157 22.88 15.70 -12.88
CA VAL A 157 22.40 16.87 -12.10
C VAL A 157 21.45 16.48 -10.98
N THR A 158 21.33 15.18 -10.69
CA THR A 158 20.48 14.65 -9.62
C THR A 158 21.32 14.05 -8.50
N THR A 159 20.75 13.96 -7.29
CA THR A 159 21.41 13.38 -6.11
C THR A 159 20.63 12.21 -5.50
N PHE A 160 19.49 11.84 -6.08
CA PHE A 160 18.67 10.71 -5.60
C PHE A 160 19.32 9.38 -5.99
N LYS A 161 19.05 8.32 -5.22
CA LYS A 161 19.55 6.97 -5.53
C LYS A 161 18.66 6.31 -6.57
N GLU A 162 19.19 5.38 -7.35
CA GLU A 162 18.41 4.64 -8.36
C GLU A 162 17.12 4.00 -7.79
N VAL A 163 17.18 3.50 -6.55
CA VAL A 163 16.02 2.95 -5.83
C VAL A 163 14.90 3.97 -5.56
N ASP A 164 15.21 5.26 -5.58
CA ASP A 164 14.27 6.36 -5.38
C ASP A 164 13.77 6.94 -6.73
N TYR A 165 14.06 6.30 -7.87
CA TYR A 165 13.69 6.83 -9.19
C TYR A 165 12.17 7.05 -9.33
N SER A 166 11.34 6.06 -8.98
CA SER A 166 9.87 6.21 -9.01
C SER A 166 9.38 7.34 -8.12
N LYS A 167 10.05 7.56 -6.98
CA LYS A 167 9.79 8.69 -6.09
C LYS A 167 10.14 10.02 -6.76
N ALA A 168 11.30 10.13 -7.41
CA ALA A 168 11.68 11.32 -8.15
C ALA A 168 10.67 11.65 -9.28
N VAL A 169 10.21 10.64 -10.03
CA VAL A 169 9.22 10.79 -11.10
C VAL A 169 7.90 11.33 -10.56
N ILE A 170 7.29 10.66 -9.57
CA ILE A 170 5.96 11.05 -9.09
C ILE A 170 6.01 12.44 -8.42
N HIS A 171 7.06 12.76 -7.67
CA HIS A 171 7.19 14.08 -7.06
C HIS A 171 7.46 15.19 -8.09
N THR A 172 8.17 14.90 -9.18
CA THR A 172 8.33 15.83 -10.31
C THR A 172 6.99 16.09 -10.97
N TYR A 173 6.21 15.04 -11.27
CA TYR A 173 4.86 15.16 -11.79
C TYR A 173 3.96 16.02 -10.88
N LEU A 174 3.95 15.74 -9.58
CA LEU A 174 3.15 16.48 -8.59
C LEU A 174 3.57 17.94 -8.44
N SER A 175 4.81 18.30 -8.77
CA SER A 175 5.29 19.68 -8.72
C SER A 175 4.68 20.61 -9.78
N TRP A 176 3.97 20.04 -10.78
CA TRP A 176 3.36 20.81 -11.87
C TRP A 176 1.87 21.11 -11.65
N HIS A 177 1.28 20.54 -10.61
CA HIS A 177 -0.12 20.73 -10.29
C HIS A 177 -0.32 21.90 -9.32
N ASP A 178 -1.55 22.42 -9.29
CA ASP A 178 -1.92 23.54 -8.42
C ASP A 178 -1.63 23.21 -6.95
N GLU A 179 -1.09 24.21 -6.23
CA GLU A 179 -0.41 24.05 -4.94
C GLU A 179 0.75 23.01 -4.97
N PRO A 180 1.87 23.35 -5.64
CA PRO A 180 2.98 22.41 -5.85
C PRO A 180 3.67 22.00 -4.53
N GLY A 181 4.12 20.75 -4.48
CA GLY A 181 4.90 20.22 -3.35
C GLY A 181 4.09 19.47 -2.29
N TYR A 182 2.83 19.11 -2.57
CA TYR A 182 2.05 18.34 -1.62
C TYR A 182 2.49 16.88 -1.41
N PRO A 183 2.25 16.32 -0.22
CA PRO A 183 2.38 14.88 0.01
C PRO A 183 1.41 14.06 -0.87
N LEU A 184 1.81 12.84 -1.23
CA LEU A 184 1.08 11.92 -2.12
C LEU A 184 -0.40 11.79 -1.79
N GLY A 185 -0.76 11.64 -0.52
CA GLY A 185 -2.16 11.51 -0.11
C GLY A 185 -3.02 12.72 -0.47
N LYS A 186 -2.48 13.94 -0.32
CA LYS A 186 -3.23 15.18 -0.64
C LYS A 186 -3.41 15.36 -2.16
N ALA A 187 -2.50 14.83 -2.98
CA ALA A 187 -2.63 14.86 -4.43
C ALA A 187 -3.83 14.05 -4.97
N ILE A 188 -4.33 13.06 -4.22
CA ILE A 188 -5.57 12.35 -4.55
C ILE A 188 -6.78 13.27 -4.37
N THR A 189 -6.79 14.09 -3.32
CA THR A 189 -7.88 15.04 -3.06
C THR A 189 -7.91 16.21 -4.04
N SER A 190 -6.75 16.64 -4.56
CA SER A 190 -6.66 17.72 -5.54
C SER A 190 -6.90 17.26 -6.98
N GLN A 191 -7.27 15.99 -7.20
CA GLN A 191 -7.45 15.33 -8.52
C GLN A 191 -6.18 15.28 -9.40
N ALA A 192 -5.01 15.66 -8.88
CA ALA A 192 -3.74 15.42 -9.56
C ALA A 192 -3.49 13.91 -9.72
N LEU A 193 -3.87 13.11 -8.71
CA LEU A 193 -3.98 11.67 -8.83
C LEU A 193 -5.46 11.29 -9.00
N ARG A 194 -5.79 10.69 -10.15
CA ARG A 194 -7.16 10.34 -10.53
C ARG A 194 -7.55 9.03 -9.81
N PRO A 195 -8.53 9.06 -8.89
CA PRO A 195 -8.93 7.84 -8.19
C PRO A 195 -9.70 6.89 -9.12
N GLN A 196 -10.28 7.39 -10.22
CA GLN A 196 -11.07 6.61 -11.17
C GLN A 196 -10.19 5.81 -12.16
N THR A 197 -9.29 4.97 -11.64
CA THR A 197 -8.44 4.07 -12.42
C THR A 197 -8.67 2.62 -12.00
N GLU A 198 -8.44 1.69 -12.92
CA GLU A 198 -8.69 0.25 -12.67
C GLU A 198 -7.95 -0.26 -11.42
N VAL A 199 -6.70 0.16 -11.23
CA VAL A 199 -5.89 -0.28 -10.07
C VAL A 199 -6.44 0.26 -8.75
N ALA A 200 -6.91 1.52 -8.73
CA ALA A 200 -7.53 2.11 -7.56
C ALA A 200 -8.88 1.46 -7.24
N PHE A 201 -9.69 1.14 -8.26
CA PHE A 201 -10.91 0.36 -8.09
C PHE A 201 -10.63 -1.01 -7.48
N LYS A 202 -9.73 -1.80 -8.07
CA LYS A 202 -9.33 -3.12 -7.56
C LYS A 202 -8.86 -3.05 -6.10
N PHE A 203 -8.02 -2.08 -5.76
CA PHE A 203 -7.55 -1.87 -4.39
C PHE A 203 -8.71 -1.60 -3.41
N THR A 204 -9.61 -0.69 -3.76
CA THR A 204 -10.72 -0.34 -2.86
C THR A 204 -11.80 -1.40 -2.78
N GLU A 205 -12.03 -2.18 -3.84
CA GLU A 205 -12.93 -3.33 -3.80
C GLU A 205 -12.34 -4.45 -2.93
N TRP A 206 -11.03 -4.68 -2.98
CA TRP A 206 -10.34 -5.55 -2.05
C TRP A 206 -10.54 -5.10 -0.59
N LEU A 207 -10.39 -3.81 -0.29
CA LEU A 207 -10.65 -3.28 1.06
C LEU A 207 -12.09 -3.55 1.51
N LYS A 208 -13.07 -3.33 0.63
CA LYS A 208 -14.48 -3.62 0.92
C LYS A 208 -14.67 -5.11 1.18
N HIS A 209 -14.19 -6.01 0.32
CA HIS A 209 -14.32 -7.45 0.51
C HIS A 209 -13.61 -7.98 1.77
N LEU A 210 -12.48 -7.38 2.13
CA LEU A 210 -11.74 -7.77 3.32
C LEU A 210 -12.47 -7.38 4.60
N PHE A 211 -12.90 -6.12 4.70
CA PHE A 211 -13.39 -5.51 5.94
C PHE A 211 -14.90 -5.43 6.08
N THR A 212 -15.66 -5.97 5.13
CA THR A 212 -17.10 -6.24 5.30
C THR A 212 -17.24 -7.59 5.99
#